data_AF-A0A2T0LXI3-F1
#
_entry.id   AF-A0A2T0LXI3-F1
#
_cell.length_a   1.000
_cell.length_b   1.000
_cell.length_c   1.000
_cell.angle_alpha   90.00
_cell.angle_beta   90.00
_cell.angle_gamma   90.00
#
_symmetry.space_group_name_H-M   'P 1'
#
loop_
_entity.id
_entity.type
_entity.pdbx_description
1 polymer ?
#
loop_
_entity_poly.entity_id
_entity_poly.type
_entity_poly.pdbx_seq_one_letter_code
_entity_poly.pdbx_strand_id
1 'polypeptide(L)'
;MNLRKIGVVAAMWVLGLASIAFFAWTVEWLDGQRVQAAEAAEAPAPVAERQPLAALTAGAARSAATARHDLAEGHRSEASHAIDAAWRAAEVGLETSHGQVKQAYEAALRRLHFARQDLHYGRAGSARDELRQVVTALEPVIGRARELSPGVPSPVVWPGYRHAVLLDATGSMIGKVRGIERGQDGSPVAVVHVGGSNDVLGFLDFGGRTVRVPADQLLWGPRGFVGAVYVALPVQATEDIRGIG
;
A
#
# COMPACT_ATOMS: atom_id res chain seq x y z
N MET A 1 -50.20 13.37 25.60
CA MET A 1 -49.29 12.92 24.52
C MET A 1 -49.22 11.39 24.60
N ASN A 2 -49.74 10.68 23.60
CA ASN A 2 -50.14 9.26 23.73
C ASN A 2 -48.93 8.31 23.80
N LEU A 3 -48.89 7.43 24.81
CA LEU A 3 -47.84 6.42 25.04
C LEU A 3 -47.48 5.58 23.79
N ARG A 4 -48.43 5.35 22.89
CA ARG A 4 -48.20 4.65 21.61
C ARG A 4 -47.21 5.37 20.67
N LYS A 5 -47.14 6.71 20.69
CA LYS A 5 -46.18 7.46 19.85
C LYS A 5 -44.77 7.40 20.42
N ILE A 6 -44.63 7.32 21.74
CA ILE A 6 -43.33 7.20 22.42
C ILE A 6 -42.69 5.84 22.12
N GLY A 7 -43.50 4.76 22.10
CA GLY A 7 -43.01 3.42 21.75
C GLY A 7 -42.48 3.29 20.32
N VAL A 8 -43.13 3.93 19.35
CA VAL A 8 -42.68 3.91 17.94
C VAL A 8 -41.39 4.70 17.75
N VAL A 9 -41.26 5.86 18.40
CA VAL A 9 -40.02 6.65 18.35
C VAL A 9 -38.87 5.89 19.02
N ALA A 10 -39.10 5.28 20.19
CA ALA A 10 -38.09 4.47 20.85
C ALA A 10 -37.65 3.27 20.00
N ALA A 11 -38.60 2.58 19.33
CA ALA A 11 -38.29 1.47 18.43
C ALA A 11 -37.46 1.91 17.22
N MET A 12 -37.75 3.07 16.62
CA MET A 12 -36.96 3.63 15.51
C MET A 12 -35.54 4.01 15.95
N TRP A 13 -35.37 4.55 17.16
CA TRP A 13 -34.04 4.86 17.72
C TRP A 13 -33.23 3.59 17.99
N VAL A 14 -33.87 2.55 18.54
CA VAL A 14 -33.21 1.25 18.78
C VAL A 14 -32.83 0.57 17.46
N LEU A 15 -33.69 0.62 16.43
CA LEU A 15 -33.36 0.09 15.10
C LEU A 15 -32.24 0.87 14.42
N GLY A 16 -32.22 2.20 14.57
CA GLY A 16 -31.13 3.05 14.10
C GLY A 16 -29.80 2.68 14.77
N LEU A 17 -29.79 2.59 16.11
CA LEU A 17 -28.59 2.18 16.86
C LEU A 17 -28.15 0.75 16.54
N ALA A 18 -29.09 -0.18 16.37
CA ALA A 18 -28.79 -1.56 15.99
C ALA A 18 -28.21 -1.65 14.57
N SER A 19 -28.68 -0.83 13.62
CA SER A 19 -28.11 -0.78 12.27
C SER A 19 -26.68 -0.23 12.26
N ILE A 20 -26.39 0.77 13.08
CA ILE A 20 -25.04 1.34 13.24
C ILE A 20 -24.11 0.32 13.92
N ALA A 21 -24.58 -0.36 14.96
CA ALA A 21 -23.80 -1.42 15.63
C ALA A 21 -23.56 -2.63 14.72
N PHE A 22 -24.56 -3.04 13.93
CA PHE A 22 -24.40 -4.11 12.95
C PHE A 22 -23.42 -3.73 11.84
N PHE A 23 -23.49 -2.48 11.35
CA PHE A 23 -22.54 -1.95 10.37
C PHE A 23 -21.12 -1.86 10.94
N ALA A 24 -20.94 -1.35 12.16
CA ALA A 24 -19.65 -1.31 12.83
C ALA A 24 -19.07 -2.73 13.03
N TRP A 25 -19.91 -3.69 13.42
CA TRP A 25 -19.51 -5.09 13.56
C TRP A 25 -19.16 -5.74 12.21
N THR A 26 -19.86 -5.41 11.12
CA THR A 26 -19.51 -5.90 9.77
C THR A 26 -18.25 -5.26 9.23
N VAL A 27 -18.00 -3.98 9.52
CA VAL A 27 -16.75 -3.29 9.17
C VAL A 27 -15.59 -3.88 9.98
N GLU A 28 -15.76 -4.13 11.28
CA GLU A 28 -14.75 -4.77 12.11
C GLU A 28 -14.45 -6.22 11.67
N TRP A 29 -15.48 -6.94 11.19
CA TRP A 29 -15.33 -8.25 10.56
C TRP A 29 -14.61 -8.19 9.20
N LEU A 30 -14.84 -7.14 8.41
CA LEU A 30 -14.14 -6.88 7.14
C LEU A 30 -12.70 -6.39 7.34
N ASP A 31 -12.42 -5.57 8.36
CA ASP A 31 -11.08 -5.10 8.73
C ASP A 31 -10.22 -6.23 9.33
N GLY A 32 -10.86 -7.22 9.97
CA GLY A 32 -10.22 -8.44 10.45
C GLY A 32 -9.97 -9.48 9.34
N GLN A 33 -10.71 -9.40 8.23
CA GLN A 33 -10.35 -10.13 7.03
C GLN A 33 -9.19 -9.41 6.37
N ARG A 34 -8.01 -10.05 6.41
CA ARG A 34 -7.02 -9.78 5.37
C ARG A 34 -7.82 -9.74 4.07
N VAL A 35 -7.67 -8.68 3.27
CA VAL A 35 -7.70 -8.89 1.82
C VAL A 35 -6.60 -9.94 1.65
N GLN A 36 -7.00 -11.21 1.69
CA GLN A 36 -6.15 -12.30 1.29
C GLN A 36 -5.94 -11.94 -0.18
N ALA A 37 -4.86 -11.21 -0.44
CA ALA A 37 -4.17 -11.33 -1.70
C ALA A 37 -3.96 -12.84 -1.79
N ALA A 38 -4.88 -13.51 -2.49
CA ALA A 38 -4.83 -14.93 -2.69
C ALA A 38 -3.42 -15.18 -3.19
N GLU A 39 -2.68 -15.99 -2.44
CA GLU A 39 -1.26 -16.19 -2.67
C GLU A 39 -1.11 -16.78 -4.07
N ALA A 40 -0.86 -15.90 -5.05
CA ALA A 40 -0.89 -16.30 -6.44
C ALA A 40 0.24 -17.33 -6.61
N ALA A 41 -0.08 -18.48 -7.18
CA ALA A 41 0.82 -19.65 -7.24
C ALA A 41 2.17 -19.40 -7.94
N GLU A 42 2.38 -18.23 -8.54
CA GLU A 42 3.61 -17.80 -9.23
C GLU A 42 4.13 -16.44 -8.70
N ALA A 43 3.72 -16.02 -7.51
CA ALA A 43 4.18 -14.77 -6.93
C ALA A 43 5.63 -14.91 -6.40
N PRO A 44 6.52 -13.93 -6.64
CA PRO A 44 7.89 -14.03 -6.17
C PRO A 44 7.99 -14.00 -4.65
N ALA A 45 8.93 -14.77 -4.12
CA ALA A 45 9.13 -14.96 -2.69
C ALA A 45 9.31 -13.61 -1.93
N PRO A 46 8.83 -13.52 -0.68
CA PRO A 46 9.11 -12.37 0.17
C PRO A 46 10.62 -12.19 0.37
N VAL A 47 11.05 -10.93 0.41
CA VAL A 47 12.45 -10.54 0.62
C VAL A 47 12.58 -9.89 1.98
N ALA A 48 13.71 -10.13 2.65
CA ALA A 48 14.01 -9.62 3.98
C ALA A 48 14.01 -8.09 4.04
N GLU A 49 13.61 -7.59 5.20
CA GLU A 49 13.28 -6.19 5.49
C GLU A 49 14.48 -5.23 5.36
N ARG A 50 15.69 -5.73 5.60
CA ARG A 50 16.93 -4.95 5.50
C ARG A 50 17.34 -4.64 4.05
N GLN A 51 16.55 -5.08 3.08
CA GLN A 51 16.78 -4.86 1.65
C GLN A 51 15.57 -4.13 1.05
N PRO A 52 15.38 -2.85 1.40
CA PRO A 52 14.16 -2.10 1.09
C PRO A 52 13.78 -2.12 -0.38
N LEU A 53 14.72 -1.83 -1.28
CA LEU A 53 14.44 -1.80 -2.71
C LEU A 53 14.08 -3.19 -3.24
N ALA A 54 14.78 -4.24 -2.81
CA ALA A 54 14.46 -5.61 -3.20
C ALA A 54 13.11 -6.08 -2.66
N ALA A 55 12.74 -5.68 -1.44
CA ALA A 55 11.43 -5.94 -0.87
C ALA A 55 10.31 -5.26 -1.69
N LEU A 56 10.51 -4.00 -2.07
CA LEU A 56 9.59 -3.26 -2.93
C LEU A 56 9.49 -3.88 -4.34
N THR A 57 10.61 -4.29 -4.94
CA THR A 57 10.63 -4.96 -6.26
C THR A 57 9.82 -6.26 -6.21
N ALA A 58 10.08 -7.09 -5.21
CA ALA A 58 9.36 -8.34 -5.03
C ALA A 58 7.88 -8.11 -4.73
N GLY A 59 7.55 -7.13 -3.88
CA GLY A 59 6.16 -6.82 -3.55
C GLY A 59 5.37 -6.22 -4.72
N ALA A 60 5.97 -5.35 -5.54
CA ALA A 60 5.34 -4.86 -6.78
C ALA A 60 5.03 -6.01 -7.75
N ALA A 61 5.96 -6.96 -7.90
CA ALA A 61 5.74 -8.14 -8.72
C ALA A 61 4.66 -9.06 -8.12
N ARG A 62 4.60 -9.23 -6.79
CA ARG A 62 3.50 -9.95 -6.12
C ARG A 62 2.14 -9.28 -6.33
N SER A 63 2.05 -7.96 -6.24
CA SER A 63 0.81 -7.22 -6.50
C SER A 63 0.33 -7.45 -7.95
N ALA A 64 1.25 -7.43 -8.93
CA ALA A 64 0.92 -7.76 -10.31
C ALA A 64 0.46 -9.22 -10.48
N ALA A 65 1.13 -10.17 -9.81
CA ALA A 65 0.73 -11.59 -9.82
C ALA A 65 -0.66 -11.81 -9.19
N THR A 66 -0.95 -11.09 -8.09
CA THR A 66 -2.26 -11.09 -7.41
C THR A 66 -3.34 -10.55 -8.35
N ALA A 67 -3.13 -9.38 -8.95
CA ALA A 67 -4.05 -8.82 -9.93
C ALA A 67 -4.36 -9.79 -11.08
N ARG A 68 -3.33 -10.49 -11.57
CA ARG A 68 -3.48 -11.48 -12.64
C ARG A 68 -4.32 -12.69 -12.21
N HIS A 69 -4.18 -13.12 -10.96
CA HIS A 69 -5.00 -14.19 -10.38
C HIS A 69 -6.45 -13.72 -10.18
N ASP A 70 -6.67 -12.54 -9.61
CA ASP A 70 -8.00 -11.96 -9.42
C ASP A 70 -8.76 -11.78 -10.74
N LEU A 71 -8.08 -11.35 -11.81
CA LEU A 71 -8.68 -11.32 -13.15
C LEU A 71 -9.02 -12.71 -13.71
N ALA A 72 -8.33 -13.76 -13.29
CA ALA A 72 -8.63 -15.13 -13.67
C ALA A 72 -9.91 -15.64 -12.98
N GLU A 73 -10.08 -15.27 -11.70
CA GLU A 73 -11.24 -15.62 -10.87
C GLU A 73 -12.46 -14.71 -11.12
N GLY A 74 -12.30 -13.64 -11.91
CA GLY A 74 -13.37 -12.69 -12.22
C GLY A 74 -13.53 -11.56 -11.20
N HIS A 75 -12.61 -11.45 -10.24
CA HIS A 75 -12.53 -10.42 -9.20
C HIS A 75 -11.94 -9.11 -9.77
N ARG A 76 -12.71 -8.42 -10.62
CA ARG A 76 -12.24 -7.22 -11.33
C ARG A 76 -11.91 -6.04 -10.42
N SER A 77 -12.62 -5.88 -9.31
CA SER A 77 -12.40 -4.76 -8.38
C SER A 77 -11.07 -4.94 -7.63
N GLU A 78 -10.88 -6.14 -7.11
CA GLU A 78 -9.70 -6.64 -6.40
C GLU A 78 -8.46 -6.54 -7.29
N ALA A 79 -8.59 -7.00 -8.54
CA ALA A 79 -7.55 -6.84 -9.55
C ALA A 79 -7.18 -5.37 -9.78
N SER A 80 -8.16 -4.47 -9.83
CA SER A 80 -7.91 -3.03 -10.03
C SER A 80 -7.12 -2.44 -8.86
N HIS A 81 -7.47 -2.82 -7.62
CA HIS A 81 -6.72 -2.40 -6.43
C HIS A 81 -5.29 -2.94 -6.41
N ALA A 82 -5.08 -4.19 -6.82
CA ALA A 82 -3.76 -4.81 -6.90
C ALA A 82 -2.89 -4.19 -8.03
N ILE A 83 -3.49 -3.81 -9.17
CA ILE A 83 -2.81 -3.03 -10.23
C ILE A 83 -2.35 -1.67 -9.67
N ASP A 84 -3.24 -0.98 -8.95
CA ASP A 84 -2.92 0.33 -8.37
C ASP A 84 -1.82 0.24 -7.30
N ALA A 85 -1.80 -0.84 -6.53
CA ALA A 85 -0.73 -1.11 -5.58
C ALA A 85 0.60 -1.36 -6.30
N ALA A 86 0.62 -2.23 -7.31
CA ALA A 86 1.80 -2.48 -8.13
C ALA A 86 2.34 -1.19 -8.78
N TRP A 87 1.45 -0.32 -9.26
CA TRP A 87 1.80 0.97 -9.85
C TRP A 87 2.53 1.88 -8.86
N ARG A 88 1.93 2.12 -7.68
CA ARG A 88 2.54 2.97 -6.64
C ARG A 88 3.90 2.45 -6.19
N ALA A 89 4.03 1.14 -6.01
CA ALA A 89 5.31 0.52 -5.68
C ALA A 89 6.35 0.71 -6.80
N ALA A 90 5.95 0.54 -8.07
CA ALA A 90 6.84 0.73 -9.20
C ALA A 90 7.29 2.18 -9.39
N GLU A 91 6.44 3.18 -9.09
CA GLU A 91 6.83 4.59 -9.12
C GLU A 91 7.91 4.91 -8.07
N VAL A 92 7.73 4.46 -6.83
CA VAL A 92 8.74 4.64 -5.78
C VAL A 92 10.03 3.89 -6.13
N GLY A 93 9.92 2.68 -6.67
CA GLY A 93 11.04 1.87 -7.08
C GLY A 93 11.84 2.49 -8.24
N LEU A 94 11.16 3.07 -9.23
CA LEU A 94 11.79 3.74 -10.37
C LEU A 94 12.73 4.86 -9.93
N GLU A 95 12.29 5.62 -8.94
CA GLU A 95 12.93 6.88 -8.52
C GLU A 95 14.08 6.63 -7.55
N THR A 96 14.00 5.52 -6.81
CA THR A 96 15.05 5.06 -5.89
C THR A 96 16.07 4.12 -6.53
N SER A 97 15.91 3.78 -7.81
CA SER A 97 16.75 2.83 -8.52
C SER A 97 17.54 3.45 -9.68
N HIS A 98 18.55 2.72 -10.13
CA HIS A 98 19.38 3.10 -11.27
C HIS A 98 19.80 1.87 -12.10
N GLY A 99 20.34 2.11 -13.30
CA GLY A 99 20.83 1.06 -14.18
C GLY A 99 19.74 0.05 -14.57
N GLN A 100 20.06 -1.24 -14.51
CA GLN A 100 19.14 -2.33 -14.91
C GLN A 100 17.86 -2.37 -14.07
N VAL A 101 17.94 -2.06 -12.77
CA VAL A 101 16.76 -2.05 -11.89
C VAL A 101 15.79 -0.93 -12.31
N LYS A 102 16.31 0.25 -12.66
CA LYS A 102 15.50 1.36 -13.18
C LYS A 102 14.80 0.99 -14.48
N GLN A 103 15.54 0.38 -15.42
CA GLN A 103 14.98 -0.06 -16.71
C GLN A 103 13.84 -1.08 -16.52
N ALA A 104 13.95 -1.97 -15.54
CA ALA A 104 12.90 -2.92 -15.20
C ALA A 104 11.64 -2.22 -14.66
N TYR A 105 11.78 -1.21 -13.79
CA TYR A 105 10.64 -0.41 -13.32
C TYR A 105 9.99 0.42 -14.44
N GLU A 106 10.77 1.01 -15.35
CA GLU A 106 10.22 1.71 -16.52
C GLU A 106 9.41 0.76 -17.42
N ALA A 107 9.91 -0.46 -17.63
CA ALA A 107 9.18 -1.49 -18.37
C ALA A 107 7.91 -1.90 -17.61
N ALA A 108 7.98 -2.14 -16.31
CA ALA A 108 6.84 -2.50 -15.47
C ALA A 108 5.74 -1.44 -15.50
N LEU A 109 6.07 -0.15 -15.35
CA LEU A 109 5.09 0.94 -15.40
C LEU A 109 4.38 1.03 -16.75
N ARG A 110 5.10 0.88 -17.86
CA ARG A 110 4.47 0.82 -19.20
C ARG A 110 3.48 -0.35 -19.30
N ARG A 111 3.85 -1.52 -18.78
CA ARG A 111 3.00 -2.72 -18.81
C ARG A 111 1.78 -2.58 -17.90
N LEU A 112 1.94 -2.02 -16.70
CA LEU A 112 0.82 -1.70 -15.80
C LEU A 112 -0.16 -0.70 -16.44
N HIS A 113 0.35 0.22 -17.28
CA HIS A 113 -0.50 1.19 -17.98
C HIS A 113 -1.41 0.50 -18.97
N PHE A 114 -0.83 -0.38 -19.79
CA PHE A 114 -1.59 -1.18 -20.74
C PHE A 114 -2.54 -2.15 -20.03
N ALA A 115 -2.12 -2.79 -18.93
CA ALA A 115 -3.00 -3.66 -18.14
C ALA A 115 -4.25 -2.91 -17.62
N ARG A 116 -4.06 -1.69 -17.10
CA ARG A 116 -5.18 -0.84 -16.66
C ARG A 116 -6.08 -0.45 -17.82
N GLN A 117 -5.50 -0.03 -18.94
CA GLN A 117 -6.23 0.35 -20.15
C GLN A 117 -7.06 -0.82 -20.70
N ASP A 118 -6.47 -2.00 -20.84
CA ASP A 118 -7.17 -3.21 -21.30
C ASP A 118 -8.27 -3.62 -20.33
N LEU A 119 -8.03 -3.50 -19.02
CA LEU A 119 -9.06 -3.75 -18.03
C LEU A 119 -10.24 -2.79 -18.18
N HIS A 120 -10.01 -1.49 -18.43
CA HIS A 120 -11.07 -0.52 -18.69
C HIS A 120 -11.89 -0.89 -19.95
N TYR A 121 -11.25 -1.42 -20.99
CA TYR A 121 -11.91 -1.89 -22.21
C TYR A 121 -12.51 -3.31 -22.12
N GLY A 122 -12.49 -3.95 -20.94
CA GLY A 122 -13.06 -5.28 -20.73
C GLY A 122 -12.21 -6.42 -21.29
N ARG A 123 -10.94 -6.16 -21.63
CA ARG A 123 -10.00 -7.15 -22.19
C ARG A 123 -9.21 -7.84 -21.07
N ALA A 124 -9.89 -8.62 -20.24
CA ALA A 124 -9.27 -9.28 -19.09
C ALA A 124 -8.10 -10.21 -19.45
N GLY A 125 -8.18 -10.93 -20.58
CA GLY A 125 -7.08 -11.78 -21.07
C GLY A 125 -5.81 -10.99 -21.38
N SER A 126 -5.93 -9.91 -22.15
CA SER A 126 -4.81 -9.02 -22.48
C SER A 126 -4.22 -8.35 -21.24
N ALA A 127 -5.08 -7.88 -20.32
CA ALA A 127 -4.62 -7.31 -19.05
C ALA A 127 -3.81 -8.34 -18.23
N ARG A 128 -4.20 -9.61 -18.21
CA ARG A 128 -3.44 -10.69 -17.54
C ARG A 128 -2.07 -10.94 -18.19
N ASP A 129 -1.99 -10.87 -19.52
CA ASP A 129 -0.72 -11.01 -20.25
C ASP A 129 0.23 -9.85 -19.95
N GLU A 130 -0.29 -8.62 -19.89
CA GLU A 130 0.49 -7.44 -19.51
C GLU A 130 0.98 -7.54 -18.05
N LEU A 131 0.14 -8.03 -17.12
CA LEU A 131 0.55 -8.26 -15.72
C LEU A 131 1.61 -9.34 -15.56
N ARG A 132 1.56 -10.40 -16.38
CA ARG A 132 2.66 -11.39 -16.44
C ARG A 132 3.97 -10.74 -16.87
N GLN A 133 3.94 -9.85 -17.88
CA GLN A 133 5.13 -9.12 -18.33
C GLN A 133 5.73 -8.23 -17.23
N VAL A 134 4.90 -7.68 -16.32
CA VAL A 134 5.39 -6.94 -15.15
C VAL A 134 6.22 -7.85 -14.24
N VAL A 135 5.70 -9.04 -13.90
CA VAL A 135 6.41 -10.02 -13.07
C VAL A 135 7.74 -10.41 -13.74
N THR A 136 7.70 -10.74 -15.03
CA THR A 136 8.89 -11.13 -15.82
C THR A 136 9.94 -10.02 -15.91
N ALA A 137 9.52 -8.74 -15.87
CA ALA A 137 10.46 -7.61 -15.89
C ALA A 137 11.14 -7.41 -14.51
N LEU A 138 10.39 -7.53 -13.42
CA LEU A 138 10.85 -7.18 -12.07
C LEU A 138 11.58 -8.33 -11.36
N GLU A 139 11.14 -9.56 -11.54
CA GLU A 139 11.69 -10.73 -10.84
C GLU A 139 13.21 -10.91 -11.04
N PRO A 140 13.77 -10.81 -12.27
CA PRO A 140 15.20 -11.01 -12.49
C PRO A 140 16.08 -9.96 -11.82
N VAL A 141 15.53 -8.76 -11.55
CA VAL A 141 16.30 -7.65 -10.97
C VAL A 141 16.20 -7.59 -9.44
N ILE A 142 15.42 -8.47 -8.79
CA ILE A 142 15.32 -8.53 -7.32
C ILE A 142 16.70 -8.71 -6.70
N GLY A 143 17.53 -9.60 -7.24
CA GLY A 143 18.90 -9.85 -6.73
C GLY A 143 19.76 -8.59 -6.78
N ARG A 144 19.73 -7.86 -7.90
CA ARG A 144 20.45 -6.58 -8.08
C ARG A 144 19.93 -5.49 -7.15
N ALA A 145 18.63 -5.45 -6.90
CA ALA A 145 18.02 -4.50 -5.99
C ALA A 145 18.50 -4.67 -4.53
N ARG A 146 19.03 -5.84 -4.14
CA ARG A 146 19.58 -6.08 -2.80
C ARG A 146 20.89 -5.33 -2.55
N GLU A 147 21.63 -5.06 -3.62
CA GLU A 147 22.92 -4.37 -3.57
C GLU A 147 22.76 -2.86 -3.45
N LEU A 148 21.53 -2.35 -3.67
CA LEU A 148 21.21 -0.93 -3.65
C LEU A 148 20.72 -0.54 -2.26
N SER A 149 21.48 0.34 -1.60
CA SER A 149 21.05 0.99 -0.37
C SER A 149 20.33 2.29 -0.71
N PRO A 150 19.13 2.54 -0.15
CA PRO A 150 18.44 3.79 -0.40
C PRO A 150 19.16 4.95 0.28
N GLY A 151 19.27 6.05 -0.46
CA GLY A 151 19.81 7.30 0.08
C GLY A 151 18.77 8.00 0.95
N VAL A 152 19.22 8.61 2.04
CA VAL A 152 18.38 9.52 2.82
C VAL A 152 18.27 10.86 2.08
N PRO A 153 17.06 11.42 1.91
CA PRO A 153 16.89 12.72 1.29
C PRO A 153 17.58 13.83 2.09
N SER A 154 18.12 14.83 1.39
CA SER A 154 18.76 15.99 2.00
C SER A 154 17.81 16.71 2.98
N PRO A 155 18.32 17.24 4.13
CA PRO A 155 17.51 18.01 5.08
C PRO A 155 16.69 19.14 4.47
N VAL A 156 17.18 19.73 3.37
CA VAL A 156 16.51 20.81 2.64
C VAL A 156 15.14 20.37 2.08
N VAL A 157 14.97 19.09 1.75
CA VAL A 157 13.73 18.57 1.17
C VAL A 157 12.81 17.89 2.17
N TRP A 158 13.20 17.74 3.44
CA TRP A 158 12.40 17.10 4.49
C TRP A 158 11.00 17.71 4.66
N PRO A 159 10.81 19.05 4.62
CA PRO A 159 9.47 19.63 4.71
C PRO A 159 8.54 19.16 3.59
N GLY A 160 9.10 18.75 2.46
CA GLY A 160 8.36 18.25 1.30
C GLY A 160 7.76 16.86 1.45
N TYR A 161 8.24 16.08 2.41
CA TYR A 161 7.71 14.73 2.71
C TYR A 161 6.67 14.75 3.83
N ARG A 162 6.33 15.93 4.36
CA ARG A 162 5.22 16.07 5.30
C ARG A 162 3.92 15.67 4.59
N HIS A 163 3.16 14.78 5.22
CA HIS A 163 1.95 14.15 4.70
C HIS A 163 2.16 13.21 3.50
N ALA A 164 3.39 12.78 3.21
CA ALA A 164 3.61 11.74 2.22
C ALA A 164 2.85 10.46 2.63
N VAL A 165 2.16 9.83 1.69
CA VAL A 165 1.49 8.54 1.88
C VAL A 165 2.55 7.46 2.06
N LEU A 166 2.38 6.69 3.13
CA LEU A 166 3.23 5.58 3.47
C LEU A 166 2.70 4.32 2.80
N LEU A 167 3.55 3.64 2.06
CA LEU A 167 3.26 2.39 1.36
C LEU A 167 3.99 1.24 2.05
N ASP A 168 3.40 0.05 2.00
CA ASP A 168 4.15 -1.18 2.25
C ASP A 168 4.94 -1.61 1.01
N ALA A 169 5.66 -2.73 1.11
CA ALA A 169 6.44 -3.29 0.00
C ALA A 169 5.59 -3.71 -1.21
N THR A 170 4.28 -3.90 -1.05
CA THR A 170 3.34 -4.25 -2.14
C THR A 170 2.79 -3.01 -2.84
N GLY A 171 3.00 -1.82 -2.26
CA GLY A 171 2.42 -0.55 -2.72
C GLY A 171 1.02 -0.28 -2.15
N SER A 172 0.60 -1.03 -1.13
CA SER A 172 -0.63 -0.76 -0.40
C SER A 172 -0.42 0.39 0.57
N MET A 173 -1.43 1.26 0.70
CA MET A 173 -1.36 2.41 1.60
C MET A 173 -1.54 1.97 3.05
N ILE A 174 -0.58 2.27 3.91
CA ILE A 174 -0.57 1.86 5.32
C ILE A 174 -0.55 3.04 6.30
N GLY A 175 -0.38 4.26 5.79
CA GLY A 175 -0.26 5.42 6.66
C GLY A 175 0.20 6.70 5.98
N LYS A 176 0.75 7.62 6.78
CA LYS A 176 1.32 8.89 6.31
C LYS A 176 2.59 9.26 7.09
N VAL A 177 3.53 9.93 6.44
CA VAL A 177 4.71 10.56 7.06
C VAL A 177 4.30 11.90 7.68
N ARG A 178 4.55 12.10 8.97
CA ARG A 178 4.32 13.38 9.65
C ARG A 178 5.49 14.34 9.45
N GLY A 179 6.70 13.81 9.38
CA GLY A 179 7.91 14.59 9.15
C GLY A 179 9.17 13.75 9.28
N ILE A 180 10.30 14.37 8.98
CA ILE A 180 11.63 13.81 9.20
C ILE A 180 12.29 14.69 10.26
N GLU A 181 12.76 14.06 11.33
CA GLU A 181 13.40 14.69 12.48
C GLU A 181 14.83 14.13 12.64
N ARG A 182 15.66 14.78 13.45
CA ARG A 182 16.92 14.18 13.89
C ARG A 182 16.67 13.39 15.18
N GLY A 183 17.07 12.12 15.19
CA GLY A 183 17.05 11.27 16.37
C GLY A 183 18.06 11.72 17.42
N GLN A 184 18.08 11.00 18.55
CA GLN A 184 18.97 11.31 19.69
C GLN A 184 20.45 11.29 19.29
N ASP A 185 20.82 10.43 18.34
CA ASP A 185 22.18 10.29 17.83
C ASP A 185 22.49 11.22 16.64
N GLY A 186 21.58 12.17 16.33
CA GLY A 186 21.70 13.07 15.18
C GLY A 186 21.32 12.46 13.83
N SER A 187 21.12 11.15 13.77
CA SER A 187 20.68 10.41 12.58
C SER A 187 19.24 10.77 12.18
N PRO A 188 18.93 10.83 10.87
CA PRO A 188 17.60 11.17 10.38
C PRO A 188 16.58 10.06 10.66
N VAL A 189 15.46 10.43 11.26
CA VAL A 189 14.36 9.53 11.64
C VAL A 189 13.06 10.07 11.07
N ALA A 190 12.34 9.24 10.33
CA ALA A 190 11.01 9.55 9.85
C ALA A 190 9.97 9.23 10.93
N VAL A 191 9.12 10.21 11.23
CA VAL A 191 7.95 10.03 12.09
C VAL A 191 6.79 9.66 11.19
N VAL A 192 6.37 8.39 11.26
CA VAL A 192 5.29 7.84 10.44
C VAL A 192 4.07 7.53 11.30
N HIS A 193 2.89 7.73 10.75
CA HIS A 193 1.63 7.36 11.36
C HIS A 193 1.08 6.16 10.60
N VAL A 194 1.02 5.00 11.26
CA VAL A 194 0.61 3.72 10.70
C VAL A 194 -0.72 3.32 11.31
N GLY A 195 -1.67 2.90 10.48
CA GLY A 195 -3.06 2.70 10.91
C GLY A 195 -3.84 4.02 11.00
N GLY A 196 -5.16 3.90 11.12
CA GLY A 196 -6.12 4.97 10.87
C GLY A 196 -6.49 5.02 9.39
N SER A 197 -7.55 4.30 9.02
CA SER A 197 -8.23 4.55 7.76
C SER A 197 -8.76 5.99 7.80
N ASN A 198 -8.35 6.85 6.85
CA ASN A 198 -9.23 7.95 6.48
C ASN A 198 -10.37 7.30 5.72
N ASP A 199 -11.37 6.81 6.45
CA ASP A 199 -12.54 6.25 5.81
C ASP A 199 -13.33 7.38 5.14
N VAL A 200 -14.06 7.02 4.09
CA VAL A 200 -14.71 7.82 3.01
C VAL A 200 -15.58 9.01 3.49
N LEU A 201 -15.70 9.20 4.79
CA LEU A 201 -16.56 10.16 5.46
C LEU A 201 -15.87 11.07 6.50
N GLY A 202 -14.59 10.85 6.84
CA GLY A 202 -13.79 11.82 7.61
C GLY A 202 -14.09 11.98 9.11
N PHE A 203 -14.85 11.06 9.73
CA PHE A 203 -15.29 11.21 11.14
C PHE A 203 -15.02 10.03 12.09
N LEU A 204 -14.44 8.92 11.63
CA LEU A 204 -14.09 7.78 12.48
C LEU A 204 -12.60 7.47 12.35
N ASP A 205 -11.81 7.94 13.33
CA ASP A 205 -10.38 7.69 13.44
C ASP A 205 -10.18 6.48 14.38
N PHE A 206 -10.26 5.27 13.83
CA PHE A 206 -9.98 4.05 14.58
C PHE A 206 -8.48 3.72 14.50
N GLY A 207 -7.76 4.02 15.59
CA GLY A 207 -6.49 3.38 15.91
C GLY A 207 -5.35 3.61 14.90
N GLY A 208 -4.73 4.78 14.97
CA GLY A 208 -3.42 5.02 14.36
C GLY A 208 -2.31 5.14 15.41
N ARG A 209 -1.14 4.54 15.15
CA ARG A 209 0.04 4.65 16.01
C ARG A 209 1.13 5.43 15.31
N THR A 210 1.81 6.29 16.07
CA THR A 210 2.96 7.03 15.57
C THR A 210 4.23 6.22 15.86
N VAL A 211 4.95 5.86 14.80
CA VAL A 211 6.17 5.06 14.85
C VAL A 211 7.33 5.91 14.33
N ARG A 212 8.51 5.71 14.91
CA ARG A 212 9.75 6.32 14.46
C ARG A 212 10.56 5.28 13.69
N VAL A 213 10.83 5.54 12.43
CA VAL A 213 11.57 4.63 11.55
C VAL A 213 12.84 5.34 11.07
N PRO A 214 14.02 4.70 11.14
CA PRO A 214 15.24 5.24 10.55
C PRO A 214 15.05 5.59 9.06
N ALA A 215 15.46 6.80 8.66
CA ALA A 215 15.17 7.30 7.31
C ALA A 215 15.93 6.56 6.19
N ASP A 216 16.99 5.84 6.54
CA ASP A 216 17.80 4.96 5.69
C ASP A 216 17.14 3.61 5.44
N GLN A 217 16.09 3.26 6.19
CA GLN A 217 15.26 2.08 5.93
C GLN A 217 14.10 2.37 4.98
N LEU A 218 13.85 3.64 4.66
CA LEU A 218 12.74 4.09 3.83
C LEU A 218 13.17 4.32 2.38
N LEU A 219 12.25 4.01 1.47
CA LEU A 219 12.35 4.38 0.06
C LEU A 219 11.55 5.65 -0.18
N TRP A 220 12.22 6.66 -0.72
CA TRP A 220 11.68 8.00 -0.90
C TRP A 220 11.30 8.22 -2.36
N GLY A 221 10.01 8.45 -2.64
CA GLY A 221 9.52 8.77 -3.99
C GLY A 221 9.68 10.25 -4.38
N PRO A 222 9.46 10.60 -5.66
CA PRO A 222 9.68 11.94 -6.20
C PRO A 222 8.59 12.91 -5.73
N ARG A 223 8.88 14.22 -5.81
CA ARG A 223 7.87 15.28 -5.67
C ARG A 223 7.21 15.56 -7.03
N GLY A 224 5.94 15.13 -7.19
CA GLY A 224 5.03 15.50 -8.30
C GLY A 224 4.95 14.42 -9.39
N PHE A 225 3.79 14.06 -9.96
CA PHE A 225 2.68 14.88 -10.47
C PHE A 225 1.30 14.27 -10.16
N VAL A 226 0.33 15.13 -9.77
CA VAL A 226 -1.09 14.84 -9.46
C VAL A 226 -1.29 13.71 -8.43
N GLY A 227 -1.30 14.09 -7.14
CA GLY A 227 -1.57 13.17 -6.03
C GLY A 227 -0.70 13.46 -4.81
N ALA A 228 -0.66 12.51 -3.86
CA ALA A 228 0.18 12.58 -2.66
C ALA A 228 1.61 12.08 -2.95
N VAL A 229 2.60 12.62 -2.24
CA VAL A 229 3.99 12.11 -2.24
C VAL A 229 4.01 10.71 -1.63
N TYR A 230 4.79 9.75 -2.16
CA TYR A 230 4.83 8.39 -1.62
C TYR A 230 6.18 8.05 -0.98
N VAL A 231 6.12 7.31 0.13
CA VAL A 231 7.28 6.73 0.82
C VAL A 231 6.98 5.26 1.05
N ALA A 232 7.85 4.37 0.59
CA ALA A 232 7.65 2.94 0.78
C ALA A 232 8.53 2.41 1.92
N LEU A 233 7.90 1.65 2.81
CA LEU A 233 8.56 0.87 3.86
C LEU A 233 8.89 -0.54 3.33
N PRO A 234 10.10 -1.06 3.56
CA PRO A 234 10.22 -2.49 3.78
C PRO A 234 9.39 -2.87 5.00
N VAL A 235 8.59 -3.90 4.82
CA VAL A 235 7.70 -4.56 5.78
C VAL A 235 8.27 -4.59 7.22
N GLN A 236 7.54 -3.94 8.12
CA GLN A 236 7.16 -4.36 9.47
C GLN A 236 8.19 -4.57 10.62
N ALA A 237 8.44 -3.49 11.35
CA ALA A 237 8.06 -3.49 12.78
C ALA A 237 6.54 -3.32 12.91
N THR A 238 5.75 -4.30 12.46
CA THR A 238 4.28 -4.26 12.52
C THR A 238 3.70 -5.56 13.09
N GLU A 239 4.51 -6.63 13.17
CA GLU A 239 4.23 -7.78 14.03
C GLU A 239 4.46 -7.43 15.52
N ASP A 240 5.53 -6.72 15.87
CA ASP A 240 5.76 -6.22 17.25
C ASP A 240 4.78 -5.12 17.70
N ILE A 241 4.12 -4.43 16.75
CA ILE A 241 3.19 -3.34 17.03
C ILE A 241 1.74 -3.84 17.16
N ARG A 242 1.41 -5.02 16.61
CA ARG A 242 0.05 -5.58 16.66
C ARG A 242 -0.20 -6.56 17.82
N GLY A 243 0.82 -6.91 18.60
CA GLY A 243 0.63 -7.63 19.87
C GLY A 243 -0.01 -9.00 19.71
N ILE A 244 0.48 -9.82 18.78
CA ILE A 244 0.13 -11.24 18.70
C ILE A 244 1.42 -12.03 18.91
N GLY A 245 1.78 -12.17 20.19
CA GLY A 245 2.54 -13.31 20.70
C GLY A 245 1.58 -14.28 21.37
#